data_AF-A0A4D7GZ60-F1
#
_entry.id   AF-A0A4D7GZ60-F1
#
_cell.length_a   1.000
_cell.length_b   1.000
_cell.length_c   1.000
_cell.angle_alpha   90.00
_cell.angle_beta   90.00
_cell.angle_gamma   90.00
#
_symmetry.space_group_name_H-M   'P 1'
#
loop_
_entity.id
_entity.type
_entity.pdbx_description
1 polymer ?
#
loop_
_entity_poly.entity_id
_entity_poly.type
_entity_poly.pdbx_seq_one_letter_code
_entity_poly.pdbx_strand_id
1 'polypeptide(L)'
;MERIDCPEEGCFYTAPCMKAFKSHYGNMHEPPYPYERKSPYGPHWARQRRRTVERDEYTCVECGCLSQKQGGTVILHVHHIDEDKQNNYLENLQTLCKGCHRQKHDH
;
A
#
# COMPACT_ATOMS: atom_id res chain seq x y z
N MET A 1 -17.15 9.38 28.90
CA MET A 1 -16.89 10.01 27.59
C MET A 1 -15.61 10.78 27.72
N GLU A 2 -14.48 10.16 27.36
CA GLU A 2 -13.28 10.88 26.94
C GLU A 2 -12.62 10.00 25.87
N ARG A 3 -12.78 10.41 24.61
CA ARG A 3 -12.06 9.80 23.49
C ARG A 3 -10.63 10.31 23.59
N ILE A 4 -9.70 9.42 23.88
CA ILE A 4 -8.28 9.71 23.75
C ILE A 4 -7.99 9.68 22.24
N ASP A 5 -7.93 10.87 21.65
CA ASP A 5 -7.45 11.10 20.29
C ASP A 5 -5.96 10.71 20.24
N CYS A 6 -5.61 9.74 19.39
CA CYS A 6 -4.22 9.33 19.16
C CYS A 6 -3.68 10.14 17.97
N PRO A 7 -2.65 10.98 18.16
CA PRO A 7 -2.34 12.03 17.19
C PRO A 7 -1.48 11.62 15.99
N GLU A 8 -0.91 10.41 15.90
CA GLU A 8 0.07 10.11 14.82
C GLU A 8 -0.04 8.68 14.27
N GLU A 9 -0.05 8.58 12.94
CA GLU A 9 -0.12 7.35 12.14
C GLU A 9 0.90 6.29 12.59
N GLY A 10 0.44 5.11 13.04
CA GLY A 10 1.27 3.89 13.03
C GLY A 10 1.62 3.21 14.35
N CYS A 11 0.75 3.15 15.35
CA CYS A 11 1.00 2.34 16.55
C CYS A 11 0.42 0.92 16.46
N PHE A 12 1.08 0.03 15.69
CA PHE A 12 0.82 -1.42 15.67
C PHE A 12 1.89 -2.24 16.43
N TYR A 13 2.68 -1.62 17.32
CA TYR A 13 3.80 -2.31 17.99
C TYR A 13 3.97 -1.97 19.48
N THR A 14 2.90 -1.80 20.24
CA THR A 14 3.01 -1.85 21.71
C THR A 14 2.13 -2.95 22.32
N ALA A 15 2.69 -3.60 23.33
CA ALA A 15 2.14 -4.76 24.05
C ALA A 15 0.68 -4.67 24.56
N PRO A 16 0.05 -3.50 24.78
CA PRO A 16 -1.33 -3.46 25.28
C PRO A 16 -2.40 -3.91 24.27
N CYS A 17 -2.18 -3.80 22.95
CA CYS A 17 -3.22 -4.11 21.94
C CYS A 17 -3.43 -5.62 21.73
N MET A 18 -2.41 -6.45 22.00
CA MET A 18 -2.52 -7.91 21.82
C MET A 18 -3.43 -8.61 22.84
N LYS A 19 -3.79 -7.95 23.96
CA LYS A 19 -4.61 -8.58 25.01
C LYS A 19 -6.09 -8.71 24.62
N ALA A 20 -6.58 -7.93 23.65
CA ALA A 20 -7.99 -7.98 23.25
C ALA A 20 -8.33 -9.14 22.29
N PHE A 21 -7.35 -9.84 21.70
CA PHE A 21 -7.62 -10.85 20.67
C PHE A 21 -7.69 -12.31 21.20
N LYS A 22 -7.15 -12.60 22.38
CA LYS A 22 -7.02 -13.98 22.89
C LYS A 22 -8.28 -14.61 23.48
N SER A 23 -9.40 -13.88 23.59
CA SER A 23 -10.56 -14.34 24.37
C SER A 23 -11.61 -15.15 23.59
N HIS A 24 -11.56 -15.23 22.26
CA HIS A 24 -12.68 -15.79 21.47
C HIS A 24 -12.38 -17.03 20.62
N TYR A 25 -11.13 -17.38 20.34
CA TYR A 25 -10.83 -18.53 19.47
C TYR A 25 -9.67 -19.33 20.05
N GLY A 26 -10.01 -20.46 20.68
CA GLY A 26 -9.05 -21.39 21.28
C GLY A 26 -8.21 -22.15 20.24
N ASN A 27 -7.03 -22.56 20.68
CA ASN A 27 -6.14 -23.61 20.14
C ASN A 27 -6.13 -23.80 18.61
N MET A 28 -5.62 -22.80 17.89
CA MET A 28 -4.96 -23.08 16.61
C MET A 28 -3.49 -23.39 16.91
N HIS A 29 -3.04 -24.57 16.49
CA HIS A 29 -1.61 -24.89 16.42
C HIS A 29 -0.97 -23.82 15.52
N GLU A 30 -0.25 -22.89 16.12
CA GLU A 30 0.48 -21.83 15.43
C GLU A 30 1.48 -22.54 14.50
N PRO A 31 1.37 -22.40 13.16
CA PRO A 31 2.42 -22.94 12.30
C PRO A 31 3.74 -22.29 12.76
N PRO A 32 4.82 -23.08 12.92
CA PRO A 32 6.12 -22.49 13.18
C PRO A 32 6.43 -21.55 12.01
N TYR A 33 7.23 -20.52 12.23
CA TYR A 33 7.70 -19.52 11.25
C TYR A 33 6.69 -18.44 10.76
N PRO A 34 7.06 -17.14 10.83
CA PRO A 34 6.35 -16.10 10.10
C PRO A 34 6.59 -16.36 8.62
N TYR A 35 5.60 -16.94 7.95
CA TYR A 35 5.54 -16.87 6.49
C TYR A 35 5.33 -15.41 6.12
N GLU A 36 6.42 -14.65 6.03
CA GLU A 36 6.42 -13.46 5.20
C GLU A 36 6.05 -13.93 3.79
N ARG A 37 4.81 -13.68 3.38
CA ARG A 37 4.42 -13.78 1.97
C ARG A 37 5.44 -12.94 1.22
N LYS A 38 6.42 -13.58 0.57
CA LYS A 38 7.35 -12.89 -0.33
C LYS A 38 6.49 -12.20 -1.38
N SER A 39 6.31 -10.90 -1.21
CA SER A 39 5.60 -10.08 -2.18
C SER A 39 6.36 -10.19 -3.49
N PRO A 40 5.68 -10.43 -4.62
CA PRO A 40 6.35 -10.41 -5.93
C PRO A 40 6.94 -9.03 -6.26
N TYR A 41 6.59 -8.01 -5.47
CA TYR A 41 7.05 -6.63 -5.59
C TYR A 41 8.13 -6.27 -4.56
N GLY A 42 8.85 -7.24 -4.01
CA GLY A 42 9.94 -6.98 -3.06
C GLY A 42 9.49 -6.40 -1.70
N PRO A 43 10.44 -5.99 -0.84
CA PRO A 43 10.16 -5.51 0.49
C PRO A 43 9.45 -4.13 0.48
N HIS A 44 8.63 -3.89 1.50
CA HIS A 44 7.95 -2.60 1.74
C HIS A 44 7.01 -2.09 0.63
N TRP A 45 6.67 -2.92 -0.37
CA TRP A 45 5.80 -2.54 -1.49
C TRP A 45 4.53 -1.79 -1.07
N ALA A 46 3.78 -2.30 -0.10
CA ALA A 46 2.53 -1.68 0.35
C ALA A 46 2.73 -0.22 0.82
N ARG A 47 3.83 0.04 1.56
CA ARG A 47 4.18 1.38 2.04
C ARG A 47 4.59 2.30 0.90
N GLN A 48 5.46 1.81 0.01
CA GLN A 48 5.98 2.60 -1.11
C GLN A 48 4.88 2.92 -2.12
N ARG A 49 3.99 1.96 -2.40
CA ARG A 49 2.79 2.14 -3.22
C ARG A 49 1.90 3.25 -2.67
N ARG A 50 1.60 3.23 -1.36
CA ARG A 50 0.78 4.28 -0.73
C ARG A 50 1.42 5.66 -0.85
N ARG A 51 2.72 5.77 -0.52
CA ARG A 51 3.49 7.02 -0.63
C ARG A 51 3.53 7.57 -2.06
N THR A 52 3.63 6.70 -3.06
CA THR A 52 3.63 7.11 -4.48
C THR A 52 2.31 7.75 -4.86
N VAL A 53 1.18 7.11 -4.52
CA VAL A 53 -0.16 7.65 -4.83
C VAL A 53 -0.44 8.93 -4.04
N GLU A 54 0.00 9.02 -2.79
CA GLU A 54 -0.13 10.23 -1.96
C GLU A 54 0.70 11.40 -2.49
N ARG A 55 1.96 11.15 -2.91
CA ARG A 55 2.83 12.13 -3.57
C ARG A 55 2.19 12.71 -4.82
N ASP A 56 1.56 11.85 -5.62
CA ASP A 56 0.92 12.24 -6.88
C ASP A 56 -0.51 12.75 -6.68
N GLU A 57 -0.89 13.09 -5.44
CA GLU A 57 -2.19 13.63 -5.04
C GLU A 57 -3.38 12.81 -5.54
N TYR A 58 -3.22 11.48 -5.65
CA TYR A 58 -4.22 10.57 -6.21
C TYR A 58 -4.64 10.95 -7.64
N THR A 59 -3.66 11.36 -8.45
CA THR A 59 -3.80 11.76 -9.85
C THR A 59 -2.87 10.94 -10.74
N CYS A 60 -3.32 10.60 -11.93
CA CYS A 60 -2.46 9.97 -12.94
C CYS A 60 -1.40 10.97 -13.42
N VAL A 61 -0.12 10.64 -13.30
CA VAL A 61 0.97 11.57 -13.67
C VAL A 61 1.10 11.79 -15.19
N GLU A 62 0.58 10.88 -16.01
CA GLU A 62 0.66 10.99 -17.47
C GLU A 62 -0.51 11.76 -18.08
N CYS A 63 -1.74 11.51 -17.61
CA CYS A 63 -2.95 12.08 -18.23
C CYS A 63 -3.76 13.01 -17.32
N GLY A 64 -3.38 13.17 -16.05
CA GLY A 64 -4.06 14.06 -15.10
C GLY A 64 -5.41 13.55 -14.59
N CYS A 65 -5.84 12.33 -14.95
CA CYS A 65 -7.11 11.81 -14.43
C CYS A 65 -7.08 11.59 -12.93
N LEU A 66 -8.13 12.06 -12.25
CA LEU A 66 -8.31 11.97 -10.81
C LEU A 66 -8.88 10.61 -10.39
N SER A 67 -8.39 10.07 -9.27
CA SER A 67 -9.04 8.92 -8.64
C SER A 67 -10.35 9.31 -7.95
N GLN A 68 -11.11 8.30 -7.52
CA GLN A 68 -12.29 8.46 -6.66
C GLN A 68 -12.02 9.26 -5.39
N LYS A 69 -10.79 9.24 -4.86
CA LYS A 69 -10.45 9.99 -3.64
C LYS A 69 -10.42 11.52 -3.86
N GLN A 70 -10.23 11.96 -5.09
CA GLN A 70 -10.25 13.38 -5.51
C GLN A 70 -11.49 13.73 -6.32
N GLY A 71 -12.56 12.93 -6.23
CA GLY A 71 -13.80 13.16 -6.98
C GLY A 71 -13.78 12.73 -8.44
N GLY A 72 -12.73 12.02 -8.90
CA GLY A 72 -12.70 11.41 -10.22
C GLY A 72 -13.29 10.00 -10.25
N THR A 73 -13.10 9.30 -11.36
CA THR A 73 -13.70 7.96 -11.59
C THR A 73 -12.68 6.87 -11.87
N VAL A 74 -11.38 7.21 -12.00
CA VAL A 74 -10.38 6.23 -12.43
C VAL A 74 -9.79 5.45 -11.26
N ILE A 75 -9.42 4.21 -11.53
CA ILE A 75 -8.60 3.40 -10.62
C ILE A 75 -7.14 3.64 -10.95
N LEU A 76 -6.35 3.95 -9.93
CA LEU A 76 -4.91 4.18 -10.04
C LEU A 76 -4.10 2.94 -9.67
N HIS A 77 -3.05 2.71 -10.45
CA HIS A 77 -2.04 1.68 -10.31
C HIS A 77 -0.68 2.35 -10.14
N VAL A 78 0.27 1.63 -9.55
CA VAL A 78 1.66 2.10 -9.47
C VAL A 78 2.49 1.23 -10.40
N HIS A 79 3.28 1.87 -11.26
CA HIS A 79 4.14 1.25 -12.24
C HIS A 79 5.62 1.47 -11.88
N HIS A 80 6.43 0.43 -12.04
CA HIS A 80 7.89 0.48 -11.92
C HIS A 80 8.48 0.94 -13.26
N ILE A 81 9.19 2.07 -13.27
CA ILE A 81 9.75 2.69 -14.48
C ILE A 81 10.80 1.79 -15.14
N ASP A 82 11.63 1.13 -14.34
CA ASP A 82 12.69 0.22 -14.78
C ASP A 82 12.23 -1.23 -14.98
N GLU A 83 10.94 -1.52 -14.80
CA GLU A 83 10.33 -2.85 -14.86
C GLU A 83 10.83 -3.85 -13.78
N ASP A 84 11.78 -3.45 -12.94
CA ASP A 84 12.24 -4.25 -11.81
C ASP A 84 11.25 -4.11 -10.64
N LYS A 85 10.43 -5.15 -10.48
CA LYS A 85 9.44 -5.24 -9.41
C LYS A 85 10.04 -5.19 -8.00
N GLN A 86 11.35 -5.39 -7.84
CA GLN A 86 12.03 -5.28 -6.55
C GLN A 86 12.50 -3.85 -6.26
N ASN A 87 12.62 -2.99 -7.27
CA ASN A 87 13.05 -1.61 -7.12
C ASN A 87 11.89 -0.69 -6.71
N ASN A 88 11.67 -0.57 -5.40
CA ASN A 88 10.59 0.26 -4.84
C ASN A 88 11.02 1.68 -4.44
N TYR A 89 12.11 2.23 -5.00
CA TYR A 89 12.46 3.64 -4.77
C TYR A 89 11.36 4.54 -5.33
N LEU A 90 10.98 5.59 -4.60
CA LEU A 90 9.85 6.44 -5.00
C LEU A 90 10.06 7.08 -6.38
N GLU A 91 11.30 7.44 -6.71
CA GLU A 91 11.67 7.95 -8.03
C GLU A 91 11.47 6.93 -9.17
N ASN A 92 11.51 5.63 -8.86
CA ASN A 92 11.26 4.55 -9.80
C ASN A 92 9.75 4.17 -9.89
N LEU A 93 8.90 4.80 -9.09
CA LEU A 93 7.47 4.50 -9.03
C LEU A 93 6.64 5.68 -9.56
N GLN A 94 5.66 5.37 -10.41
CA GLN A 94 4.73 6.35 -10.98
C GLN A 94 3.28 5.93 -10.80
N THR A 95 2.41 6.89 -10.46
CA THR A 95 0.96 6.65 -10.34
C THR A 95 0.26 6.83 -11.69
N LEU A 96 -0.35 5.76 -12.20
CA LEU A 96 -0.99 5.72 -13.51
C LEU A 96 -2.43 5.23 -13.44
N CYS A 97 -3.30 5.76 -14.29
CA CYS A 97 -4.62 5.16 -14.52
C CYS A 97 -4.47 3.84 -15.30
N LYS A 98 -5.50 2.99 -15.30
CA LYS A 98 -5.50 1.71 -16.03
C LYS A 98 -5.10 1.85 -17.51
N GLY A 99 -5.55 2.92 -18.18
CA GLY A 99 -5.25 3.18 -19.59
C GLY A 99 -3.77 3.51 -19.84
N CYS A 100 -3.21 4.45 -19.07
CA CYS A 100 -1.78 4.79 -19.14
C CYS A 100 -0.90 3.64 -18.68
N HIS A 101 -1.31 2.92 -17.63
CA HIS A 101 -0.58 1.76 -17.13
C HIS A 101 -0.47 0.67 -18.20
N ARG A 102 -1.57 0.34 -18.90
CA ARG A 102 -1.53 -0.64 -19.99
C ARG A 102 -0.59 -0.20 -21.10
N GLN A 103 -0.63 1.08 -21.49
CA GLN A 103 0.28 1.61 -22.50
C GLN A 103 1.75 1.42 -22.11
N LYS A 104 2.12 1.44 -20.82
CA LYS A 104 3.50 1.19 -20.37
C LYS A 104 3.95 -0.29 -20.42
N HIS A 105 3.03 -1.25 -20.60
CA HIS A 105 3.36 -2.69 -20.73
C HIS A 105 3.28 -3.21 -22.17
N ASP A 106 2.80 -2.41 -23.12
CA ASP A 106 2.51 -2.81 -24.51
C ASP A 106 3.70 -2.54 -25.46
N HIS A 107 4.94 -2.46 -24.95
CA HIS A 107 6.16 -2.17 -25.72
C HIS A 107 6.96 -3.45 -26.02
#